data_AF-A0A3D5PDV0-F1
#
_entry.id   AF-A0A3D5PDV0-F1
#
_cell.length_a   1.000
_cell.length_b   1.000
_cell.length_c   1.000
_cell.angle_alpha   90.00
_cell.angle_beta   90.00
_cell.angle_gamma   90.00
#
_symmetry.space_group_name_H-M   'P 1'
#
loop_
_entity.id
_entity.type
_entity.pdbx_description
1 polymer ?
#
loop_
_entity_poly.entity_id
_entity_poly.type
_entity_poly.pdbx_seq_one_letter_code
_entity_poly.pdbx_strand_id
1 'polypeptide(L)'
;MILSLPVQYGGVFLGRCTNNRSGEMDGYFYTVVFQKKEEKRLKGLLTWLALFRAAFVSAAIWFVVEMLLDFGRNGRALWALAVFVALSFAALWIEIRLDVLIKKLNGFFRNSEEPALAAFHRDMGETLTRTGIIKKSRYAILFATLGVITILLVLLLSGVFPDYVVYYIKILTCAFSALYVFSLLVFTTRVKSLENGFLKRNEGRVVRLSCLKGYTKGNDDFKVKKPSRFLSFVGTLFFGRAYAKRTLKMRVFDNASKIKPPYILLVNHQSGFDFLALHQAMYPRLVNGVIAYNQMLGHKNLWLKMGMIPKRQFDLSIGFLRQAKKVAENKGIIALYPEGKITCDGRRGEMSPAVAKLLKLLALPVVVCCIKGCYLFRPKWAYKKRKSGGVEVHINPLFSTEEIKTLSVEEIFDKVLKAFEHDEFEWQKQNGIRITEPFRAEGLDRILYKCPHCKEEFETGSLGDTVFCSACGKQWKLSETGRLAAADGETEYESIPDWYDFQRKSAREAVEDGYLNSERCTAYALPDLKGWKLLGEGSLMFDGDTLTYSSDDGDHIEFDARPLYTVPYGFSDGLLLAKDNVTYSFVFEDMRQATKLNLLIEERYKKRNENRQ
;
A
#
# COMPACT_ATOMS: atom_id res chain seq x y z
N MET A 1 -27.68 46.95 19.28
CA MET A 1 -28.31 46.86 20.61
C MET A 1 -28.51 45.38 20.92
N ILE A 2 -27.70 44.86 21.85
CA ILE A 2 -27.93 43.76 22.80
C ILE A 2 -28.81 42.58 22.35
N LEU A 3 -28.23 41.37 22.28
CA LEU A 3 -28.50 40.32 23.27
C LEU A 3 -27.51 39.13 23.11
N SER A 4 -26.59 39.11 24.05
CA SER A 4 -25.86 37.95 24.57
C SER A 4 -26.81 36.83 25.04
N LEU A 5 -26.40 35.57 24.87
CA LEU A 5 -26.36 34.56 25.95
C LEU A 5 -25.45 33.37 25.54
N PRO A 6 -24.68 32.79 26.48
CA PRO A 6 -23.61 31.82 26.24
C PRO A 6 -24.10 30.37 26.41
N VAL A 7 -23.43 29.43 25.74
CA VAL A 7 -23.41 28.02 26.17
C VAL A 7 -21.97 27.53 26.15
N GLN A 8 -21.36 27.53 27.35
CA GLN A 8 -20.17 26.74 27.66
C GLN A 8 -20.49 25.25 27.46
N TYR A 9 -19.60 24.51 26.79
CA TYR A 9 -19.04 23.26 27.31
C TYR A 9 -17.79 22.88 26.50
N GLY A 10 -16.64 22.78 27.18
CA GLY A 10 -15.56 21.84 26.83
C GLY A 10 -14.35 22.38 26.06
N GLY A 11 -13.51 23.15 26.75
CA GLY A 11 -12.15 23.61 26.43
C GLY A 11 -11.36 22.97 25.27
N VAL A 12 -10.92 23.84 24.35
CA VAL A 12 -9.65 23.70 23.61
C VAL A 12 -8.85 24.95 23.93
N PHE A 13 -7.78 24.80 24.73
CA PHE A 13 -6.76 25.83 24.89
C PHE A 13 -5.97 25.93 23.58
N LEU A 14 -6.20 27.01 22.84
CA LEU A 14 -5.29 27.54 21.83
C LEU A 14 -4.26 28.41 22.55
N GLY A 15 -3.01 27.98 22.59
CA GLY A 15 -1.89 28.88 22.81
C GLY A 15 -1.58 29.61 21.51
N ARG A 16 -1.82 30.93 21.48
CA ARG A 16 -1.43 31.84 20.39
C ARG A 16 0.09 31.86 20.23
N CYS A 17 0.58 31.71 19.00
CA CYS A 17 1.72 32.50 18.54
C CYS A 17 1.27 33.23 17.27
N THR A 18 0.93 34.49 17.42
CA THR A 18 0.67 35.42 16.32
C THR A 18 2.01 35.93 15.83
N ASN A 19 2.30 35.78 14.54
CA ASN A 19 3.03 36.81 13.84
C ASN A 19 2.28 37.14 12.54
N ASN A 20 1.64 38.30 12.57
CA ASN A 20 0.98 38.95 11.44
C ASN A 20 2.03 39.28 10.39
N ARG A 21 1.84 38.83 9.14
CA ARG A 21 2.00 39.60 7.88
C ARG A 21 2.02 38.68 6.66
N SER A 22 0.84 38.22 6.24
CA SER A 22 0.44 38.04 4.84
C SER A 22 -1.00 37.56 4.84
N GLY A 23 -1.88 38.34 4.21
CA GLY A 23 -3.32 38.09 4.17
C GLY A 23 -3.69 36.97 3.19
N GLU A 24 -3.31 35.74 3.50
CA GLU A 24 -3.84 34.51 2.88
C GLU A 24 -4.18 33.51 3.98
N MET A 25 -5.32 33.72 4.63
CA MET A 25 -6.04 32.68 5.36
C MET A 25 -7.23 32.33 4.49
N ASP A 26 -7.31 31.16 3.84
CA ASP A 26 -8.61 30.63 3.37
C ASP A 26 -8.67 29.15 2.91
N GLY A 27 -7.59 28.36 2.89
CA GLY A 27 -7.67 26.92 2.55
C GLY A 27 -7.92 26.00 3.75
N TYR A 28 -7.02 26.06 4.73
CA TYR A 28 -6.97 25.10 5.85
C TYR A 28 -8.16 25.21 6.81
N PHE A 29 -8.61 26.45 7.10
CA PHE A 29 -9.75 26.69 7.98
C PHE A 29 -11.06 26.22 7.33
N TYR A 30 -11.22 26.43 6.02
CA TYR A 30 -12.35 25.90 5.25
C TYR A 30 -12.35 24.38 5.22
N THR A 31 -11.19 23.75 5.04
CA THR A 31 -11.02 22.29 5.05
C THR A 31 -11.36 21.68 6.41
N VAL A 32 -10.93 22.29 7.52
CA VAL A 32 -11.28 21.83 8.88
C VAL A 32 -12.77 22.04 9.16
N VAL A 33 -13.38 23.16 8.75
CA VAL A 33 -14.81 23.42 8.95
C VAL A 33 -15.67 22.49 8.06
N PHE A 34 -15.25 22.23 6.83
CA PHE A 34 -15.89 21.29 5.90
C PHE A 34 -15.78 19.86 6.41
N GLN A 35 -14.58 19.42 6.83
CA GLN A 35 -14.37 18.12 7.46
C GLN A 35 -15.25 17.97 8.70
N LYS A 36 -15.33 18.96 9.58
CA LYS A 36 -16.15 18.91 10.79
C LYS A 36 -17.66 18.87 10.49
N LYS A 37 -18.10 19.57 9.43
CA LYS A 37 -19.50 19.57 8.96
C LYS A 37 -19.90 18.25 8.31
N GLU A 38 -19.05 17.71 7.44
CA GLU A 38 -19.29 16.42 6.77
C GLU A 38 -19.05 15.24 7.72
N GLU A 39 -18.10 15.32 8.66
CA GLU A 39 -17.93 14.36 9.75
C GLU A 39 -19.18 14.34 10.65
N LYS A 40 -19.75 15.51 10.98
CA LYS A 40 -21.00 15.58 11.75
C LYS A 40 -22.18 14.99 10.99
N ARG A 41 -22.28 15.23 9.67
CA ARG A 41 -23.28 14.60 8.79
C ARG A 41 -23.09 13.10 8.68
N LEU A 42 -21.86 12.63 8.52
CA LEU A 42 -21.50 11.22 8.43
C LEU A 42 -21.76 10.50 9.76
N LYS A 43 -21.34 11.08 10.89
CA LYS A 43 -21.66 10.58 12.23
C LYS A 43 -23.16 10.51 12.46
N GLY A 44 -23.91 11.54 12.05
CA GLY A 44 -25.37 11.54 12.10
C GLY A 44 -25.99 10.40 11.29
N LEU A 45 -25.59 10.24 10.02
CA LEU A 45 -26.03 9.14 9.15
C LEU A 45 -25.66 7.77 9.71
N LEU A 46 -24.44 7.59 10.22
CA LEU A 46 -23.96 6.33 10.82
C LEU A 46 -24.70 6.00 12.12
N THR A 47 -25.09 7.01 12.90
CA THR A 47 -25.87 6.85 14.14
C THR A 47 -27.30 6.44 13.82
N TRP A 48 -27.97 7.11 12.88
CA TRP A 48 -29.28 6.71 12.37
C TRP A 48 -29.27 5.31 11.79
N LEU A 49 -28.20 4.96 11.07
CA LEU A 49 -28.03 3.65 10.47
C LEU A 49 -27.77 2.57 11.55
N ALA A 50 -27.09 2.88 12.64
CA ALA A 50 -26.97 1.99 13.80
C ALA A 50 -28.30 1.78 14.52
N LEU A 51 -29.11 2.83 14.70
CA LEU A 51 -30.45 2.75 15.31
C LEU A 51 -31.42 1.97 14.42
N PHE A 52 -31.44 2.21 13.12
CA PHE A 52 -32.22 1.42 12.15
C PHE A 52 -31.81 -0.06 12.15
N ARG A 53 -30.51 -0.35 12.29
CA ARG A 53 -29.99 -1.72 12.39
C ARG A 53 -30.45 -2.42 13.67
N ALA A 54 -30.51 -1.72 14.80
CA ALA A 54 -31.04 -2.29 16.03
C ALA A 54 -32.53 -2.62 15.89
N ALA A 55 -33.32 -1.71 15.30
CA ALA A 55 -34.73 -1.95 15.00
C ALA A 55 -34.93 -3.12 14.03
N PHE A 56 -34.06 -3.24 13.01
CA PHE A 56 -34.11 -4.31 12.02
C PHE A 56 -33.79 -5.69 12.62
N VAL A 57 -32.74 -5.80 13.46
CA VAL A 57 -32.40 -7.06 14.13
C VAL A 57 -33.55 -7.48 15.06
N SER A 58 -34.16 -6.54 15.78
CA SER A 58 -35.33 -6.83 16.60
C SER A 58 -36.53 -7.30 15.77
N ALA A 59 -36.78 -6.70 14.61
CA ALA A 59 -37.85 -7.12 13.70
C ALA A 59 -37.58 -8.50 13.05
N ALA A 60 -36.31 -8.80 12.71
CA ALA A 60 -35.91 -10.09 12.17
C ALA A 60 -36.02 -11.21 13.21
N ILE A 61 -35.58 -10.94 14.45
CA ILE A 61 -35.75 -11.86 15.59
C ILE A 61 -37.24 -12.09 15.85
N TRP A 62 -38.04 -11.03 15.85
CA TRP A 62 -39.48 -11.15 16.03
C TRP A 62 -40.13 -12.00 14.92
N PHE A 63 -39.78 -11.78 13.66
CA PHE A 63 -40.27 -12.58 12.54
C PHE A 63 -39.89 -14.07 12.66
N VAL A 64 -38.63 -14.36 13.01
CA VAL A 64 -38.16 -15.75 13.19
C VAL A 64 -38.85 -16.43 14.37
N VAL A 65 -39.05 -15.70 15.48
CA VAL A 65 -39.75 -16.21 16.67
C VAL A 65 -41.22 -16.51 16.34
N GLU A 66 -41.94 -15.60 15.67
CA GLU A 66 -43.34 -15.82 15.27
C GLU A 66 -43.49 -16.96 14.25
N MET A 67 -42.54 -17.10 13.33
CA MET A 67 -42.48 -18.25 12.41
C MET A 67 -42.30 -19.58 13.14
N LEU A 68 -41.45 -19.63 14.17
CA LEU A 68 -41.18 -20.83 14.97
C LEU A 68 -42.35 -21.16 15.91
N LEU A 69 -43.06 -20.16 16.41
CA LEU A 69 -44.13 -20.34 17.39
C LEU A 69 -45.47 -20.75 16.79
N ASP A 70 -45.86 -20.27 15.60
CA ASP A 70 -47.21 -20.51 15.08
C ASP A 70 -47.28 -20.82 13.57
N PHE A 71 -46.14 -21.13 12.94
CA PHE A 71 -46.04 -21.64 11.56
C PHE A 71 -46.88 -20.91 10.50
N GLY A 72 -47.21 -19.64 10.74
CA GLY A 72 -47.97 -18.78 9.83
C GLY A 72 -49.50 -18.96 9.82
N ARG A 73 -50.12 -19.55 10.85
CA ARG A 73 -51.59 -19.68 10.92
C ARG A 73 -52.33 -18.38 11.23
N ASN A 74 -51.70 -17.48 11.98
CA ASN A 74 -52.26 -16.16 12.31
C ASN A 74 -51.54 -15.04 11.53
N GLY A 75 -52.29 -14.05 11.04
CA GLY A 75 -51.80 -12.92 10.24
C GLY A 75 -50.69 -12.05 10.88
N ARG A 76 -50.25 -12.36 12.10
CA ARG A 76 -49.14 -11.70 12.81
C ARG A 76 -47.78 -11.95 12.15
N ALA A 77 -47.54 -13.14 11.60
CA ALA A 77 -46.32 -13.43 10.86
C ALA A 77 -46.23 -12.59 9.57
N LEU A 78 -47.37 -12.31 8.92
CA LEU A 78 -47.49 -11.41 7.77
C LEU A 78 -47.19 -9.95 8.16
N TRP A 79 -47.65 -9.50 9.32
CA TRP A 79 -47.32 -8.16 9.84
C TRP A 79 -45.83 -8.02 10.20
N ALA A 80 -45.25 -9.02 10.87
CA ALA A 80 -43.81 -9.04 11.15
C ALA A 80 -42.97 -9.04 9.86
N LEU A 81 -43.44 -9.77 8.83
CA LEU A 81 -42.83 -9.77 7.50
C LEU A 81 -42.96 -8.42 6.79
N ALA A 82 -44.12 -7.77 6.86
CA ALA A 82 -44.34 -6.44 6.27
C ALA A 82 -43.44 -5.38 6.93
N VAL A 83 -43.28 -5.43 8.25
CA VAL A 83 -42.34 -4.57 9.00
C VAL A 83 -40.90 -4.86 8.62
N PHE A 84 -40.52 -6.15 8.49
CA PHE A 84 -39.19 -6.55 8.05
C PHE A 84 -38.86 -6.05 6.63
N VAL A 85 -39.82 -6.15 5.70
CA VAL A 85 -39.68 -5.65 4.32
C VAL A 85 -39.59 -4.12 4.31
N ALA A 86 -40.44 -3.40 5.04
CA ALA A 86 -40.40 -1.94 5.13
C ALA A 86 -39.05 -1.42 5.69
N LEU A 87 -38.55 -2.06 6.75
CA LEU A 87 -37.23 -1.73 7.32
C LEU A 87 -36.08 -2.08 6.38
N SER A 88 -36.22 -3.12 5.56
CA SER A 88 -35.24 -3.48 4.52
C SER A 88 -35.17 -2.43 3.41
N PHE A 89 -36.32 -1.91 2.95
CA PHE A 89 -36.36 -0.81 1.97
C PHE A 89 -35.79 0.49 2.54
N ALA A 90 -36.08 0.81 3.81
CA ALA A 90 -35.49 1.97 4.47
C ALA A 90 -33.97 1.85 4.60
N ALA A 91 -33.45 0.67 5.00
CA ALA A 91 -32.02 0.42 5.06
C ALA A 91 -31.34 0.54 3.68
N LEU A 92 -31.95 -0.05 2.64
CA LEU A 92 -31.49 0.05 1.26
C LEU A 92 -31.45 1.50 0.77
N TRP A 93 -32.49 2.30 1.09
CA TRP A 93 -32.54 3.72 0.74
C TRP A 93 -31.41 4.52 1.39
N ILE A 94 -31.11 4.28 2.66
CA ILE A 94 -30.00 4.93 3.36
C ILE A 94 -28.64 4.47 2.78
N GLU A 95 -28.48 3.20 2.42
CA GLU A 95 -27.28 2.68 1.77
C GLU A 95 -27.03 3.30 0.39
N ILE A 96 -28.07 3.48 -0.43
CA ILE A 96 -27.99 4.17 -1.72
C ILE A 96 -27.57 5.64 -1.50
N ARG A 97 -28.14 6.32 -0.50
CA ARG A 97 -27.75 7.70 -0.16
C ARG A 97 -26.29 7.80 0.30
N LEU A 98 -25.81 6.84 1.09
CA LEU A 98 -24.40 6.74 1.48
C LEU A 98 -23.48 6.51 0.29
N ASP A 99 -23.84 5.61 -0.64
CA ASP A 99 -23.06 5.35 -1.85
C ASP A 99 -23.00 6.61 -2.76
N VAL A 100 -24.12 7.31 -2.91
CA VAL A 100 -24.18 8.58 -3.65
C VAL A 100 -23.35 9.66 -2.97
N LEU A 101 -23.41 9.78 -1.64
CA LEU A 101 -22.60 10.74 -0.89
C LEU A 101 -21.11 10.42 -1.00
N ILE A 102 -20.73 9.15 -0.88
CA ILE A 102 -19.33 8.68 -1.06
C ILE A 102 -18.87 8.96 -2.50
N LYS A 103 -19.69 8.70 -3.52
CA LYS A 103 -19.36 9.01 -4.92
C LYS A 103 -19.23 10.52 -5.15
N LYS A 104 -20.08 11.33 -4.52
CA LYS A 104 -20.04 12.80 -4.62
C LYS A 104 -18.81 13.37 -3.92
N LEU A 105 -18.47 12.87 -2.73
CA LEU A 105 -17.23 13.20 -2.02
C LEU A 105 -16.02 12.77 -2.85
N ASN A 106 -16.02 11.56 -3.41
CA ASN A 106 -14.97 11.10 -4.31
C ASN A 106 -14.83 11.99 -5.56
N GLY A 107 -15.94 12.43 -6.15
CA GLY A 107 -15.92 13.38 -7.27
C GLY A 107 -15.35 14.74 -6.90
N PHE A 108 -15.76 15.29 -5.75
CA PHE A 108 -15.26 16.56 -5.21
C PHE A 108 -13.75 16.48 -4.93
N PHE A 109 -13.28 15.45 -4.24
CA PHE A 109 -11.86 15.30 -3.93
C PHE A 109 -11.00 14.91 -5.15
N ARG A 110 -11.58 14.25 -6.17
CA ARG A 110 -10.91 13.94 -7.43
C ARG A 110 -10.67 15.19 -8.29
N ASN A 111 -11.55 16.18 -8.18
CA ASN A 111 -11.49 17.43 -8.94
C ASN A 111 -10.89 18.59 -8.12
N SER A 112 -10.38 18.32 -6.93
CA SER A 112 -9.70 19.33 -6.10
C SER A 112 -8.30 19.58 -6.65
N GLU A 113 -7.97 20.85 -6.85
CA GLU A 113 -6.63 21.31 -7.27
C GLU A 113 -5.59 21.21 -6.14
N GLU A 114 -6.01 20.87 -4.91
CA GLU A 114 -5.18 20.83 -3.72
C GLU A 114 -4.49 19.43 -3.56
N PRO A 115 -3.15 19.34 -3.66
CA PRO A 115 -2.42 18.06 -3.76
C PRO A 115 -2.63 17.11 -2.57
N ALA A 116 -2.74 17.66 -1.36
CA ALA A 116 -2.98 16.92 -0.12
C ALA A 116 -4.37 16.25 -0.10
N LEU A 117 -5.38 16.94 -0.62
CA LEU A 117 -6.76 16.43 -0.75
C LEU A 117 -6.84 15.33 -1.81
N ALA A 118 -6.12 15.48 -2.92
CA ALA A 118 -6.00 14.47 -3.97
C ALA A 118 -5.20 13.22 -3.53
N ALA A 119 -4.22 13.37 -2.63
CA ALA A 119 -3.48 12.27 -2.01
C ALA A 119 -4.34 11.52 -0.96
N PHE A 120 -5.05 12.27 -0.10
CA PHE A 120 -6.01 11.72 0.86
C PHE A 120 -7.15 10.95 0.17
N HIS A 121 -7.66 11.47 -0.95
CA HIS A 121 -8.65 10.77 -1.76
C HIS A 121 -8.11 9.54 -2.49
N ARG A 122 -6.83 9.53 -2.89
CA ARG A 122 -6.21 8.32 -3.44
C ARG A 122 -6.14 7.22 -2.38
N ASP A 123 -5.80 7.53 -1.13
CA ASP A 123 -5.74 6.54 -0.04
C ASP A 123 -7.13 6.11 0.46
N MET A 124 -8.06 7.07 0.67
CA MET A 124 -9.42 6.77 1.12
C MET A 124 -10.24 6.11 0.00
N GLY A 125 -10.14 6.62 -1.23
CA GLY A 125 -10.79 6.08 -2.43
C GLY A 125 -10.27 4.69 -2.80
N GLU A 126 -8.95 4.46 -2.80
CA GLU A 126 -8.38 3.11 -2.96
C GLU A 126 -8.76 2.20 -1.80
N THR A 127 -8.80 2.69 -0.56
CA THR A 127 -9.23 1.88 0.60
C THR A 127 -10.69 1.47 0.45
N LEU A 128 -11.60 2.37 0.07
CA LEU A 128 -13.01 2.08 -0.13
C LEU A 128 -13.27 1.13 -1.32
N THR A 129 -12.50 1.25 -2.41
CA THR A 129 -12.60 0.36 -3.57
C THR A 129 -11.87 -0.98 -3.39
N ARG A 130 -10.65 -1.02 -2.82
CA ARG A 130 -9.88 -2.27 -2.53
C ARG A 130 -10.49 -3.09 -1.42
N THR A 131 -11.10 -2.48 -0.40
CA THR A 131 -11.75 -3.23 0.69
C THR A 131 -13.05 -3.89 0.26
N GLY A 132 -13.50 -3.64 -0.96
CA GLY A 132 -14.68 -4.26 -1.55
C GLY A 132 -15.98 -3.78 -0.89
N ILE A 133 -15.99 -2.63 -0.21
CA ILE A 133 -17.20 -2.05 0.40
C ILE A 133 -18.30 -1.89 -0.67
N ILE A 134 -17.95 -1.36 -1.84
CA ILE A 134 -18.86 -1.21 -2.99
C ILE A 134 -19.28 -2.57 -3.58
N LYS A 135 -18.44 -3.61 -3.52
CA LYS A 135 -18.82 -4.96 -3.98
C LYS A 135 -19.67 -5.70 -2.95
N LYS A 136 -19.43 -5.48 -1.66
CA LYS A 136 -20.14 -6.12 -0.54
C LYS A 136 -21.50 -5.49 -0.30
N SER A 137 -21.66 -4.18 -0.50
CA SER A 137 -22.99 -3.56 -0.58
C SER A 137 -23.82 -4.16 -1.72
N ARG A 138 -23.22 -4.42 -2.89
CA ARG A 138 -23.92 -5.10 -4.00
C ARG A 138 -24.40 -6.51 -3.66
N TYR A 139 -23.65 -7.29 -2.88
CA TYR A 139 -24.11 -8.61 -2.42
C TYR A 139 -25.24 -8.50 -1.38
N ALA A 140 -25.15 -7.53 -0.46
CA ALA A 140 -26.23 -7.26 0.48
C ALA A 140 -27.51 -6.86 -0.26
N ILE A 141 -27.41 -5.96 -1.25
CA ILE A 141 -28.53 -5.57 -2.13
C ILE A 141 -29.10 -6.78 -2.90
N LEU A 142 -28.23 -7.63 -3.45
CA LEU A 142 -28.64 -8.82 -4.20
C LEU A 142 -29.42 -9.80 -3.31
N PHE A 143 -28.91 -10.14 -2.13
CA PHE A 143 -29.56 -11.09 -1.23
C PHE A 143 -30.86 -10.52 -0.63
N ALA A 144 -30.92 -9.21 -0.37
CA ALA A 144 -32.16 -8.55 0.03
C ALA A 144 -33.22 -8.62 -1.08
N THR A 145 -32.82 -8.35 -2.33
CA THR A 145 -33.72 -8.41 -3.49
C THR A 145 -34.26 -9.82 -3.70
N LEU A 146 -33.38 -10.84 -3.64
CA LEU A 146 -33.77 -12.24 -3.74
C LEU A 146 -34.71 -12.66 -2.61
N GLY A 147 -34.46 -12.20 -1.38
CA GLY A 147 -35.36 -12.45 -0.24
C GLY A 147 -36.75 -11.83 -0.43
N VAL A 148 -36.84 -10.60 -0.95
CA VAL A 148 -38.14 -9.96 -1.25
C VAL A 148 -38.88 -10.69 -2.36
N ILE A 149 -38.18 -11.12 -3.41
CA ILE A 149 -38.78 -11.90 -4.50
C ILE A 149 -39.35 -13.22 -3.98
N THR A 150 -38.61 -13.95 -3.14
CA THR A 150 -39.11 -15.22 -2.59
C THR A 150 -40.29 -15.01 -1.66
N ILE A 151 -40.35 -13.89 -0.92
CA ILE A 151 -41.53 -13.50 -0.11
C ILE A 151 -42.75 -13.26 -1.00
N LEU A 152 -42.62 -12.48 -2.07
CA LEU A 152 -43.72 -12.23 -3.00
C LEU A 152 -44.22 -13.51 -3.65
N LEU A 153 -43.30 -14.44 -4.00
CA LEU A 153 -43.65 -15.76 -4.50
C LEU A 153 -44.40 -16.60 -3.46
N VAL A 154 -44.01 -16.58 -2.19
CA VAL A 154 -44.78 -17.24 -1.13
C VAL A 154 -46.19 -16.67 -1.05
N LEU A 155 -46.36 -15.35 -1.10
CA LEU A 155 -47.67 -14.70 -1.03
C LEU A 155 -48.56 -15.00 -2.23
N LEU A 156 -48.01 -15.02 -3.44
CA LEU A 156 -48.74 -15.28 -4.69
C LEU A 156 -49.11 -16.76 -4.87
N LEU A 157 -48.25 -17.67 -4.41
CA LEU A 157 -48.41 -19.11 -4.65
C LEU A 157 -49.11 -19.82 -3.49
N SER A 158 -49.27 -19.16 -2.33
CA SER A 158 -50.04 -19.68 -1.20
C SER A 158 -51.51 -19.83 -1.58
N GLY A 159 -52.02 -21.06 -1.53
CA GLY A 159 -53.39 -21.40 -1.92
C GLY A 159 -53.57 -21.79 -3.40
N VAL A 160 -52.52 -21.69 -4.23
CA VAL A 160 -52.55 -22.08 -5.65
C VAL A 160 -51.73 -23.35 -5.91
N PHE A 161 -50.62 -23.53 -5.18
CA PHE A 161 -49.71 -24.68 -5.34
C PHE A 161 -49.69 -25.57 -4.08
N PRO A 162 -49.28 -26.85 -4.21
CA PRO A 162 -49.18 -27.77 -3.07
C PRO A 162 -48.26 -27.25 -1.97
N ASP A 163 -48.60 -27.55 -0.71
CA ASP A 163 -47.92 -27.01 0.49
C ASP A 163 -46.40 -27.25 0.50
N TYR A 164 -45.93 -28.35 -0.11
CA TYR A 164 -44.49 -28.65 -0.18
C TYR A 164 -43.72 -27.67 -1.09
N VAL A 165 -44.33 -27.11 -2.13
CA VAL A 165 -43.68 -26.13 -3.02
C VAL A 165 -43.51 -24.81 -2.28
N VAL A 166 -44.56 -24.36 -1.60
CA VAL A 166 -44.53 -23.16 -0.75
C VAL A 166 -43.53 -23.34 0.40
N TYR A 167 -43.39 -24.57 0.92
CA TYR A 167 -42.39 -24.93 1.93
C TYR A 167 -40.94 -24.72 1.47
N TYR A 168 -40.56 -25.16 0.26
CA TYR A 168 -39.21 -24.93 -0.27
C TYR A 168 -38.89 -23.45 -0.51
N ILE A 169 -39.88 -22.65 -0.96
CA ILE A 169 -39.70 -21.20 -1.16
C ILE A 169 -39.53 -20.48 0.19
N LYS A 170 -40.21 -20.92 1.25
CA LYS A 170 -39.98 -20.44 2.62
C LYS A 170 -38.56 -20.72 3.10
N ILE A 171 -38.01 -21.92 2.83
CA ILE A 171 -36.61 -22.26 3.16
C ILE A 171 -35.62 -21.34 2.43
N LEU A 172 -35.82 -21.11 1.13
CA LEU A 172 -34.99 -20.20 0.34
C LEU A 172 -35.04 -18.77 0.88
N THR A 173 -36.23 -18.31 1.29
CA THR A 173 -36.41 -17.00 1.93
C THR A 173 -35.59 -16.89 3.21
N CYS A 174 -35.60 -17.92 4.06
CA CYS A 174 -34.77 -17.97 5.27
C CYS A 174 -33.28 -17.97 4.94
N ALA A 175 -32.85 -18.73 3.93
CA ALA A 175 -31.45 -18.80 3.51
C ALA A 175 -30.94 -17.46 2.97
N PHE A 176 -31.68 -16.78 2.09
CA PHE A 176 -31.29 -15.46 1.57
C PHE A 176 -31.31 -14.38 2.65
N SER A 177 -32.30 -14.42 3.56
CA SER A 177 -32.34 -13.50 4.71
C SER A 177 -31.14 -13.70 5.64
N ALA A 178 -30.73 -14.94 5.91
CA ALA A 178 -29.54 -15.24 6.71
C ALA A 178 -28.24 -14.79 6.01
N LEU A 179 -28.12 -15.00 4.70
CA LEU A 179 -26.97 -14.53 3.91
C LEU A 179 -26.90 -12.99 3.83
N TYR A 180 -28.05 -12.33 3.76
CA TYR A 180 -28.15 -10.87 3.85
C TYR A 180 -27.68 -10.37 5.21
N VAL A 181 -28.18 -10.95 6.31
CA VAL A 181 -27.76 -10.63 7.68
C VAL A 181 -26.27 -10.86 7.88
N PHE A 182 -25.72 -11.99 7.42
CA PHE A 182 -24.29 -12.27 7.49
C PHE A 182 -23.46 -11.25 6.70
N SER A 183 -23.90 -10.91 5.47
CA SER A 183 -23.23 -9.91 4.63
C SER A 183 -23.22 -8.53 5.29
N LEU A 184 -24.34 -8.14 5.90
CA LEU A 184 -24.48 -6.92 6.70
C LEU A 184 -23.56 -6.94 7.92
N LEU A 185 -23.48 -8.05 8.66
CA LEU A 185 -22.69 -8.16 9.89
C LEU A 185 -21.17 -8.09 9.62
N VAL A 186 -20.72 -8.72 8.52
CA VAL A 186 -19.34 -8.59 8.02
C VAL A 186 -19.06 -7.16 7.53
N PHE A 187 -20.05 -6.50 6.93
CA PHE A 187 -19.93 -5.11 6.50
C PHE A 187 -19.87 -4.14 7.69
N THR A 188 -20.73 -4.30 8.70
CA THR A 188 -20.82 -3.43 9.89
C THR A 188 -19.56 -3.50 10.74
N THR A 189 -19.06 -4.71 11.01
CA THR A 189 -17.81 -4.90 11.74
C THR A 189 -16.63 -4.27 11.01
N ARG A 190 -16.63 -4.30 9.67
CA ARG A 190 -15.58 -3.68 8.86
C ARG A 190 -15.70 -2.15 8.80
N VAL A 191 -16.89 -1.59 8.66
CA VAL A 191 -17.12 -0.13 8.69
C VAL A 191 -16.79 0.42 10.08
N LYS A 192 -17.23 -0.22 11.16
CA LYS A 192 -16.90 0.19 12.53
C LYS A 192 -15.39 0.07 12.82
N SER A 193 -14.73 -0.95 12.26
CA SER A 193 -13.26 -1.07 12.29
C SER A 193 -12.57 0.04 11.49
N LEU A 194 -13.14 0.48 10.37
CA LEU A 194 -12.60 1.56 9.55
C LEU A 194 -12.86 2.93 10.19
N GLU A 195 -14.02 3.14 10.79
CA GLU A 195 -14.41 4.34 11.54
C GLU A 195 -13.55 4.48 12.80
N ASN A 196 -13.41 3.43 13.60
CA ASN A 196 -12.48 3.42 14.73
C ASN A 196 -11.03 3.58 14.28
N GLY A 197 -10.65 3.00 13.14
CA GLY A 197 -9.32 3.19 12.56
C GLY A 197 -9.11 4.63 12.06
N PHE A 198 -10.14 5.26 11.50
CA PHE A 198 -10.12 6.61 10.97
C PHE A 198 -10.07 7.64 12.10
N LEU A 199 -10.98 7.57 13.07
CA LEU A 199 -11.05 8.46 14.23
C LEU A 199 -9.77 8.38 15.07
N LYS A 200 -9.21 7.18 15.27
CA LYS A 200 -7.98 6.98 16.03
C LYS A 200 -6.70 7.39 15.28
N ARG A 201 -6.76 7.48 13.95
CA ARG A 201 -5.68 8.03 13.09
C ARG A 201 -5.77 9.55 12.95
N ASN A 202 -6.98 10.09 13.03
CA ASN A 202 -7.27 11.51 12.82
C ASN A 202 -7.59 12.28 14.11
N GLU A 203 -7.35 11.70 15.30
CA GLU A 203 -7.16 12.49 16.53
C GLU A 203 -5.85 13.27 16.39
N GLY A 204 -5.93 14.34 15.61
CA GLY A 204 -4.86 15.28 15.28
C GLY A 204 -4.42 16.06 16.50
N ARG A 205 -3.53 15.44 17.28
CA ARG A 205 -2.56 16.19 18.06
C ARG A 205 -1.24 16.03 17.33
N VAL A 206 -0.68 17.15 16.85
CA VAL A 206 0.73 17.21 16.48
C VAL A 206 1.50 16.67 17.68
N VAL A 207 2.24 15.58 17.49
CA VAL A 207 3.02 14.95 18.55
C VAL A 207 4.42 15.52 18.47
N ARG A 208 4.82 16.29 19.49
CA ARG A 208 6.21 16.76 19.61
C ARG A 208 7.19 15.59 19.59
N LEU A 209 8.35 15.78 18.96
CA LEU A 209 9.39 14.76 18.85
C LEU A 209 9.82 14.26 20.23
N SER A 210 9.90 15.16 21.22
CA SER A 210 10.22 14.84 22.62
C SER A 210 9.25 13.84 23.27
N CYS A 211 7.98 13.84 22.87
CA CYS A 211 6.95 12.94 23.40
C CYS A 211 7.05 11.52 22.83
N LEU A 212 7.77 11.30 21.72
CA LEU A 212 7.91 9.98 21.09
C LEU A 212 8.63 8.96 21.99
N LYS A 213 9.55 9.42 22.87
CA LYS A 213 10.26 8.56 23.84
C LYS A 213 9.31 7.79 24.78
N GLY A 214 8.09 8.30 25.02
CA GLY A 214 7.07 7.60 25.80
C GLY A 214 6.35 6.48 25.04
N TYR A 215 6.37 6.52 23.70
CA TYR A 215 5.70 5.54 22.82
C TYR A 215 6.60 4.34 22.48
N THR A 216 7.91 4.44 22.72
CA THR A 216 8.90 3.38 22.42
C THR A 216 8.95 2.26 23.48
N LYS A 217 7.94 2.16 24.37
CA LYS A 217 7.84 1.07 25.34
C LYS A 217 7.64 -0.27 24.62
N GLY A 218 8.76 -0.96 24.43
CA GLY A 218 8.85 -2.33 23.95
C GLY A 218 9.19 -2.37 22.47
N ASN A 219 10.38 -2.88 22.15
CA ASN A 219 10.54 -3.66 20.93
C ASN A 219 9.31 -4.57 20.85
N ASP A 220 8.50 -4.45 19.81
CA ASP A 220 7.58 -5.54 19.48
C ASP A 220 8.48 -6.78 19.31
N ASP A 221 8.58 -7.60 20.35
CA ASP A 221 9.40 -8.81 20.33
C ASP A 221 8.63 -9.85 19.51
N PHE A 222 8.70 -9.68 18.19
CA PHE A 222 7.98 -10.51 17.26
C PHE A 222 8.60 -11.90 17.30
N LYS A 223 7.80 -12.88 17.71
CA LYS A 223 8.14 -14.29 17.57
C LYS A 223 7.73 -14.74 16.16
N VAL A 224 8.72 -14.96 15.30
CA VAL A 224 8.51 -15.56 13.98
C VAL A 224 7.77 -16.89 14.11
N LYS A 225 6.81 -17.14 13.22
CA LYS A 225 6.04 -18.39 13.18
C LYS A 225 6.34 -19.17 11.91
N LYS A 226 6.12 -20.47 11.95
CA LYS A 226 6.07 -21.28 10.73
C LYS A 226 4.88 -20.80 9.87
N PRO A 227 5.05 -20.60 8.56
CA PRO A 227 3.95 -20.22 7.68
C PRO A 227 2.80 -21.22 7.76
N SER A 228 1.57 -20.74 7.94
CA SER A 228 0.38 -21.59 7.98
C SER A 228 0.09 -22.18 6.60
N ARG A 229 0.09 -23.51 6.49
CA ARG A 229 -0.30 -24.22 5.26
C ARG A 229 -1.73 -23.90 4.84
N PHE A 230 -2.65 -23.84 5.80
CA PHE A 230 -4.05 -23.52 5.54
C PHE A 230 -4.20 -22.10 4.97
N LEU A 231 -3.62 -21.08 5.61
CA LEU A 231 -3.71 -19.70 5.10
C LEU A 231 -3.03 -19.54 3.74
N SER A 232 -1.90 -20.21 3.52
CA SER A 232 -1.20 -20.19 2.22
C SER A 232 -2.00 -20.88 1.11
N PHE A 233 -2.70 -21.98 1.45
CA PHE A 233 -3.64 -22.65 0.54
C PHE A 233 -4.83 -21.75 0.20
N VAL A 234 -5.48 -21.14 1.20
CA VAL A 234 -6.57 -20.18 0.99
C VAL A 234 -6.10 -18.99 0.14
N GLY A 235 -4.93 -18.43 0.43
CA GLY A 235 -4.31 -17.37 -0.36
C GLY A 235 -4.09 -17.78 -1.82
N THR A 236 -3.58 -19.00 -2.03
CA THR A 236 -3.38 -19.57 -3.38
C THR A 236 -4.70 -19.76 -4.12
N LEU A 237 -5.75 -20.25 -3.46
CA LEU A 237 -7.04 -20.54 -4.08
C LEU A 237 -7.77 -19.27 -4.51
N PHE A 238 -7.93 -18.30 -3.60
CA PHE A 238 -8.78 -17.13 -3.82
C PHE A 238 -8.08 -15.95 -4.49
N PHE A 239 -6.77 -15.82 -4.29
CA PHE A 239 -6.02 -14.63 -4.72
C PHE A 239 -4.83 -14.94 -5.63
N GLY A 240 -4.33 -16.18 -5.61
CA GLY A 240 -3.06 -16.57 -6.25
C GLY A 240 -3.20 -17.19 -7.62
N ARG A 241 -3.81 -18.37 -7.72
CA ARG A 241 -3.61 -19.27 -8.86
C ARG A 241 -4.30 -18.80 -10.13
N ALA A 242 -5.58 -18.41 -10.02
CA ALA A 242 -6.32 -17.88 -11.15
C ALA A 242 -5.77 -16.53 -11.62
N TYR A 243 -5.40 -15.66 -10.67
CA TYR A 243 -4.83 -14.35 -10.99
C TYR A 243 -3.45 -14.47 -11.64
N ALA A 244 -2.54 -15.28 -11.08
CA ALA A 244 -1.23 -15.51 -11.66
C ALA A 244 -1.31 -16.15 -13.05
N LYS A 245 -2.21 -17.12 -13.26
CA LYS A 245 -2.39 -17.76 -14.58
C LYS A 245 -3.05 -16.84 -15.61
N ARG A 246 -4.14 -16.17 -15.26
CA ARG A 246 -4.96 -15.41 -16.23
C ARG A 246 -4.52 -13.96 -16.38
N THR A 247 -4.19 -13.30 -15.28
CA THR A 247 -3.81 -11.88 -15.28
C THR A 247 -2.33 -11.70 -15.52
N LEU A 248 -1.47 -12.41 -14.79
CA LEU A 248 -0.01 -12.28 -14.92
C LEU A 248 0.58 -13.20 -16.00
N LYS A 249 -0.19 -14.18 -16.50
CA LYS A 249 0.29 -15.21 -17.45
C LYS A 249 1.62 -15.82 -16.99
N MET A 250 1.70 -16.13 -15.69
CA MET A 250 2.95 -16.45 -15.02
C MET A 250 3.50 -17.81 -15.45
N ARG A 251 4.80 -17.86 -15.76
CA ARG A 251 5.60 -19.08 -16.03
C ARG A 251 6.68 -19.21 -14.97
N VAL A 252 6.93 -20.43 -14.51
CA VAL A 252 7.89 -20.71 -13.44
C VAL A 252 8.94 -21.69 -13.96
N PHE A 253 10.21 -21.32 -13.83
CA PHE A 253 11.38 -22.12 -14.19
C PHE A 253 12.16 -22.40 -12.90
N ASP A 254 12.01 -23.61 -12.34
CA ASP A 254 12.55 -23.95 -11.02
C ASP A 254 13.66 -25.01 -11.09
N ASN A 255 14.89 -24.52 -11.26
CA ASN A 255 16.10 -25.32 -11.25
C ASN A 255 16.59 -25.65 -9.82
N ALA A 256 15.95 -25.08 -8.80
CA ALA A 256 16.26 -25.31 -7.38
C ALA A 256 15.24 -26.23 -6.68
N SER A 257 14.35 -26.89 -7.42
CA SER A 257 13.27 -27.75 -6.89
C SER A 257 13.77 -28.86 -5.96
N LYS A 258 14.99 -29.35 -6.17
CA LYS A 258 15.62 -30.40 -5.37
C LYS A 258 16.27 -29.91 -4.06
N ILE A 259 16.48 -28.61 -3.90
CA ILE A 259 17.10 -28.04 -2.69
C ILE A 259 16.09 -28.06 -1.55
N LYS A 260 16.45 -28.76 -0.47
CA LYS A 260 15.59 -28.89 0.72
C LYS A 260 15.88 -27.76 1.73
N PRO A 261 14.85 -27.20 2.40
CA PRO A 261 15.04 -26.27 3.50
C PRO A 261 15.91 -26.86 4.64
N PRO A 262 16.67 -26.03 5.37
CA PRO A 262 16.68 -24.57 5.32
C PRO A 262 17.62 -24.03 4.25
N TYR A 263 17.20 -22.95 3.58
CA TYR A 263 18.03 -22.19 2.66
C TYR A 263 17.56 -20.73 2.60
N ILE A 264 18.42 -19.87 2.08
CA ILE A 264 18.13 -18.46 1.86
C ILE A 264 17.65 -18.27 0.42
N LEU A 265 16.55 -17.55 0.26
CA LEU A 265 15.97 -17.20 -1.04
C LEU A 265 16.13 -15.69 -1.28
N LEU A 266 17.04 -15.31 -2.16
CA LEU A 266 17.19 -13.92 -2.59
C LEU A 266 16.21 -13.64 -3.74
N VAL A 267 15.51 -12.51 -3.71
CA VAL A 267 14.50 -12.15 -4.73
C VAL A 267 14.74 -10.72 -5.23
N ASN A 268 14.71 -10.48 -6.54
CA ASN A 268 14.78 -9.11 -7.07
C ASN A 268 13.48 -8.35 -6.79
N HIS A 269 13.53 -7.00 -6.66
CA HIS A 269 12.35 -6.22 -6.33
C HIS A 269 11.91 -5.29 -7.47
N GLN A 270 11.09 -5.83 -8.36
CA GLN A 270 10.56 -5.18 -9.55
C GLN A 270 9.25 -4.43 -9.32
N SER A 271 8.38 -4.93 -8.44
CA SER A 271 7.06 -4.34 -8.23
C SER A 271 6.41 -4.78 -6.91
N GLY A 272 5.30 -4.13 -6.54
CA GLY A 272 4.45 -4.63 -5.47
C GLY A 272 3.77 -5.99 -5.76
N PHE A 273 3.83 -6.49 -7.00
CA PHE A 273 3.26 -7.78 -7.41
C PHE A 273 4.23 -8.95 -7.26
N ASP A 274 5.50 -8.68 -6.95
CA ASP A 274 6.52 -9.71 -6.77
C ASP A 274 6.14 -10.69 -5.66
N PHE A 275 5.52 -10.20 -4.59
CA PHE A 275 5.01 -11.04 -3.50
C PHE A 275 3.99 -12.08 -3.99
N LEU A 276 3.13 -11.70 -4.94
CA LEU A 276 2.14 -12.62 -5.51
C LEU A 276 2.83 -13.65 -6.41
N ALA A 277 3.73 -13.19 -7.28
CA ALA A 277 4.49 -14.05 -8.18
C ALA A 277 5.35 -15.06 -7.39
N LEU A 278 6.10 -14.58 -6.40
CA LEU A 278 6.91 -15.38 -5.48
C LEU A 278 6.08 -16.43 -4.75
N HIS A 279 4.96 -16.02 -4.13
CA HIS A 279 4.10 -16.95 -3.40
C HIS A 279 3.58 -18.07 -4.32
N GLN A 280 3.18 -17.74 -5.55
CA GLN A 280 2.68 -18.73 -6.50
C GLN A 280 3.78 -19.63 -7.08
N ALA A 281 4.99 -19.11 -7.31
CA ALA A 281 6.11 -19.88 -7.81
C ALA A 281 6.68 -20.84 -6.76
N MET A 282 6.65 -20.45 -5.49
CA MET A 282 7.20 -21.25 -4.40
C MET A 282 6.21 -22.30 -3.88
N TYR A 283 4.91 -22.03 -3.90
CA TYR A 283 3.90 -22.97 -3.37
C TYR A 283 3.99 -24.35 -4.04
N PRO A 284 4.03 -25.46 -3.27
CA PRO A 284 3.71 -25.59 -1.84
C PRO A 284 4.88 -25.40 -0.86
N ARG A 285 6.08 -25.01 -1.31
CA ARG A 285 7.18 -24.60 -0.43
C ARG A 285 6.86 -23.24 0.17
N LEU A 286 6.67 -23.21 1.48
CA LEU A 286 6.28 -21.99 2.19
C LEU A 286 7.51 -21.20 2.61
N VAL A 287 7.42 -19.89 2.47
CA VAL A 287 8.54 -18.96 2.62
C VAL A 287 8.28 -18.03 3.80
N ASN A 288 9.29 -17.86 4.65
CA ASN A 288 9.34 -16.79 5.65
C ASN A 288 9.95 -15.54 5.01
N GLY A 289 9.11 -14.64 4.52
CA GLY A 289 9.53 -13.41 3.85
C GLY A 289 9.82 -12.28 4.84
N VAL A 290 10.84 -11.46 4.54
CA VAL A 290 11.05 -10.18 5.24
C VAL A 290 10.01 -9.16 4.79
N ILE A 291 9.35 -8.50 5.74
CA ILE A 291 8.34 -7.47 5.48
C ILE A 291 8.72 -6.17 6.18
N ALA A 292 8.48 -5.04 5.53
CA ALA A 292 8.71 -3.73 6.14
C ALA A 292 7.74 -3.51 7.32
N TYR A 293 8.23 -2.97 8.43
CA TYR A 293 7.44 -2.82 9.67
C TYR A 293 6.11 -2.06 9.45
N ASN A 294 6.13 -0.99 8.66
CA ASN A 294 4.93 -0.22 8.30
C ASN A 294 3.88 -1.06 7.53
N GLN A 295 4.28 -2.05 6.74
CA GLN A 295 3.35 -2.94 6.02
C GLN A 295 2.63 -3.93 6.94
N MET A 296 3.05 -4.05 8.21
CA MET A 296 2.36 -4.85 9.21
C MET A 296 1.09 -4.18 9.77
N LEU A 297 0.89 -2.88 9.50
CA LEU A 297 -0.23 -2.09 10.01
C LEU A 297 -1.58 -2.73 9.69
N GLY A 298 -2.47 -2.75 10.69
CA GLY A 298 -3.82 -3.32 10.59
C GLY A 298 -3.90 -4.85 10.53
N HIS A 299 -2.80 -5.55 10.25
CA HIS A 299 -2.82 -7.00 9.94
C HIS A 299 -1.67 -7.81 10.57
N LYS A 300 -0.99 -7.30 11.61
CA LYS A 300 0.12 -7.96 12.34
C LYS A 300 -0.04 -9.48 12.49
N ASN A 301 -1.14 -9.93 13.09
CA ASN A 301 -1.36 -11.35 13.40
C ASN A 301 -1.48 -12.22 12.14
N LEU A 302 -2.05 -11.69 11.06
CA LEU A 302 -2.16 -12.39 9.79
C LEU A 302 -0.77 -12.58 9.17
N TRP A 303 0.02 -11.50 9.09
CA TRP A 303 1.37 -11.54 8.53
C TRP A 303 2.30 -12.47 9.31
N LEU A 304 2.24 -12.44 10.65
CA LEU A 304 2.99 -13.39 11.48
C LEU A 304 2.57 -14.84 11.25
N LYS A 305 1.26 -15.12 11.10
CA LYS A 305 0.76 -16.48 10.76
C LYS A 305 1.15 -16.92 9.35
N MET A 306 1.36 -15.98 8.43
CA MET A 306 1.93 -16.22 7.11
C MET A 306 3.47 -16.40 7.14
N GLY A 307 4.09 -16.26 8.31
CA GLY A 307 5.53 -16.46 8.51
C GLY A 307 6.39 -15.26 8.17
N MET A 308 5.81 -14.07 8.02
CA MET A 308 6.56 -12.86 7.71
C MET A 308 7.44 -12.40 8.89
N ILE A 309 8.65 -11.95 8.59
CA ILE A 309 9.63 -11.44 9.54
C ILE A 309 9.64 -9.91 9.43
N PRO A 310 9.07 -9.18 10.40
CA PRO A 310 9.04 -7.73 10.35
C PRO A 310 10.44 -7.16 10.56
N LYS A 311 10.80 -6.19 9.71
CA LYS A 311 12.07 -5.46 9.77
C LYS A 311 11.81 -3.98 9.49
N ARG A 312 12.37 -3.08 10.30
CA ARG A 312 12.47 -1.66 9.93
C ARG A 312 13.55 -1.53 8.87
N GLN A 313 13.22 -0.90 7.75
CA GLN A 313 14.14 -0.82 6.62
C GLN A 313 15.43 -0.09 7.05
N PHE A 314 16.57 -0.60 6.61
CA PHE A 314 17.91 -0.04 6.86
C PHE A 314 18.35 0.05 8.33
N ASP A 315 17.59 -0.54 9.27
CA ASP A 315 18.01 -0.71 10.66
C ASP A 315 18.93 -1.95 10.82
N LEU A 316 19.99 -1.81 11.62
CA LEU A 316 20.95 -2.86 11.99
C LEU A 316 20.39 -3.78 13.07
N SER A 317 19.13 -4.23 12.91
CA SER A 317 18.43 -4.92 13.98
C SER A 317 19.00 -6.33 14.25
N ILE A 318 19.61 -6.50 15.43
CA ILE A 318 19.92 -7.81 16.04
C ILE A 318 18.64 -8.68 16.11
N GLY A 319 17.46 -8.06 16.16
CA GLY A 319 16.16 -8.73 16.13
C GLY A 319 15.91 -9.53 14.85
N PHE A 320 16.27 -8.99 13.67
CA PHE A 320 16.14 -9.72 12.41
C PHE A 320 17.03 -10.97 12.40
N LEU A 321 18.30 -10.83 12.79
CA LEU A 321 19.25 -11.95 12.82
C LEU A 321 18.79 -13.09 13.74
N ARG A 322 18.27 -12.76 14.93
CA ARG A 322 17.69 -13.75 15.85
C ARG A 322 16.52 -14.50 15.22
N GLN A 323 15.61 -13.79 14.56
CA GLN A 323 14.46 -14.41 13.88
C GLN A 323 14.89 -15.26 12.67
N ALA A 324 15.86 -14.80 11.87
CA ALA A 324 16.41 -15.55 10.74
C ALA A 324 17.03 -16.88 11.20
N LYS A 325 17.88 -16.85 12.24
CA LYS A 325 18.42 -18.07 12.86
C LYS A 325 17.30 -19.00 13.33
N LYS A 326 16.24 -18.46 13.95
CA LYS A 326 15.10 -19.27 14.39
C LYS A 326 14.35 -19.93 13.24
N VAL A 327 14.23 -19.28 12.09
CA VAL A 327 13.65 -19.90 10.88
C VAL A 327 14.55 -21.02 10.36
N ALA A 328 15.87 -20.83 10.35
CA ALA A 328 16.82 -21.85 9.94
C ALA A 328 16.77 -23.10 10.84
N GLU A 329 16.76 -22.93 12.17
CA GLU A 329 16.55 -24.01 13.15
C GLU A 329 15.26 -24.79 12.87
N ASN A 330 14.21 -24.08 12.50
CA ASN A 330 12.89 -24.63 12.15
C ASN A 330 12.83 -25.29 10.76
N LYS A 331 13.97 -25.39 10.05
CA LYS A 331 14.06 -25.92 8.68
C LYS A 331 13.17 -25.15 7.69
N GLY A 332 13.09 -23.82 7.83
CA GLY A 332 12.31 -22.94 6.96
C GLY A 332 13.13 -22.27 5.84
N ILE A 333 12.44 -21.61 4.91
CA ILE A 333 13.06 -20.82 3.83
C ILE A 333 13.01 -19.35 4.20
N ILE A 334 14.15 -18.66 4.19
CA ILE A 334 14.23 -17.23 4.52
C ILE A 334 14.27 -16.45 3.21
N ALA A 335 13.21 -15.70 2.87
CA ALA A 335 13.24 -14.85 1.68
C ALA A 335 13.51 -13.39 2.01
N LEU A 336 14.45 -12.80 1.26
CA LEU A 336 14.77 -11.38 1.33
C LEU A 336 14.91 -10.76 -0.05
N TYR A 337 14.57 -9.48 -0.12
CA TYR A 337 14.85 -8.62 -1.26
C TYR A 337 16.11 -7.81 -0.93
N PRO A 338 17.29 -8.14 -1.49
CA PRO A 338 18.56 -7.56 -1.08
C PRO A 338 18.70 -6.07 -1.44
N GLU A 339 17.93 -5.58 -2.41
CA GLU A 339 17.85 -4.16 -2.82
C GLU A 339 17.15 -3.28 -1.77
N GLY A 340 16.33 -3.87 -0.89
CA GLY A 340 15.64 -3.15 0.20
C GLY A 340 14.48 -2.24 -0.22
N LYS A 341 14.33 -1.93 -1.51
CA LYS A 341 13.25 -1.14 -2.13
C LYS A 341 12.91 -1.67 -3.52
N ILE A 342 11.74 -1.29 -4.05
CA ILE A 342 11.39 -1.53 -5.45
C ILE A 342 12.29 -0.67 -6.36
N THR A 343 12.80 -1.26 -7.43
CA THR A 343 13.56 -0.54 -8.47
C THR A 343 12.78 0.64 -9.06
N CYS A 344 13.49 1.71 -9.41
CA CYS A 344 12.90 2.88 -10.02
C CYS A 344 12.73 2.71 -11.53
N ASP A 345 13.74 2.16 -12.20
CA ASP A 345 13.91 2.15 -13.66
C ASP A 345 13.84 0.73 -14.28
N GLY A 346 13.55 -0.31 -13.49
CA GLY A 346 13.39 -1.68 -13.99
C GLY A 346 14.72 -2.43 -14.16
N ARG A 347 15.83 -1.83 -13.75
CA ARG A 347 17.13 -2.51 -13.62
C ARG A 347 17.39 -2.90 -12.16
N ARG A 348 18.46 -3.66 -11.92
CA ARG A 348 18.92 -4.03 -10.58
C ARG A 348 19.15 -2.76 -9.74
N GLY A 349 18.56 -2.70 -8.56
CA GLY A 349 18.78 -1.61 -7.61
C GLY A 349 20.16 -1.70 -6.91
N GLU A 350 20.55 -0.63 -6.23
CA GLU A 350 21.71 -0.64 -5.35
C GLU A 350 21.53 -1.67 -4.21
N MET A 351 22.60 -2.36 -3.85
CA MET A 351 22.59 -3.39 -2.79
C MET A 351 23.73 -3.14 -1.81
N SER A 352 23.50 -3.49 -0.54
CA SER A 352 24.55 -3.40 0.48
C SER A 352 25.46 -4.63 0.48
N PRO A 353 26.79 -4.46 0.62
CA PRO A 353 27.71 -5.55 0.95
C PRO A 353 27.35 -6.30 2.24
N ALA A 354 26.51 -5.71 3.11
CA ALA A 354 25.97 -6.38 4.29
C ALA A 354 25.16 -7.64 3.96
N VAL A 355 24.60 -7.75 2.74
CA VAL A 355 23.95 -8.98 2.27
C VAL A 355 24.93 -10.14 2.24
N ALA A 356 26.13 -9.97 1.69
CA ALA A 356 27.14 -11.03 1.64
C ALA A 356 27.58 -11.46 3.05
N LYS A 357 27.77 -10.49 3.96
CA LYS A 357 28.05 -10.75 5.38
C LYS A 357 26.94 -11.57 6.05
N LEU A 358 25.67 -11.25 5.77
CA LEU A 358 24.52 -12.00 6.26
C LEU A 358 24.51 -13.44 5.74
N LEU A 359 24.76 -13.64 4.44
CA LEU A 359 24.81 -14.97 3.83
C LEU A 359 25.90 -15.84 4.48
N LYS A 360 27.11 -15.28 4.60
CA LYS A 360 28.25 -15.95 5.23
C LYS A 360 28.00 -16.28 6.70
N LEU A 361 27.38 -15.36 7.45
CA LEU A 361 27.01 -15.57 8.85
C LEU A 361 25.99 -16.70 9.04
N LEU A 362 25.00 -16.81 8.15
CA LEU A 362 23.97 -17.84 8.24
C LEU A 362 24.49 -19.20 7.75
N ALA A 363 25.48 -19.21 6.84
CA ALA A 363 26.12 -20.43 6.32
C ALA A 363 25.10 -21.49 5.85
N LEU A 364 24.13 -21.06 5.03
CA LEU A 364 23.09 -21.89 4.44
C LEU A 364 23.23 -21.90 2.91
N PRO A 365 22.66 -22.91 2.21
CA PRO A 365 22.51 -22.83 0.76
C PRO A 365 21.73 -21.56 0.38
N VAL A 366 22.06 -21.00 -0.79
CA VAL A 366 21.44 -19.79 -1.31
C VAL A 366 20.85 -20.08 -2.67
N VAL A 367 19.60 -19.66 -2.83
CA VAL A 367 18.83 -19.74 -4.07
C VAL A 367 18.45 -18.33 -4.47
N VAL A 368 18.51 -18.02 -5.76
CA VAL A 368 18.07 -16.75 -6.34
C VAL A 368 16.77 -16.96 -7.09
N CYS A 369 15.84 -16.03 -6.91
CA CYS A 369 14.57 -15.93 -7.60
C CYS A 369 14.53 -14.61 -8.38
N CYS A 370 14.69 -14.69 -9.70
CA CYS A 370 14.58 -13.55 -10.59
C CYS A 370 13.19 -13.53 -11.24
N ILE A 371 12.39 -12.54 -10.84
CA ILE A 371 11.06 -12.27 -11.38
C ILE A 371 11.20 -11.23 -12.50
N LYS A 372 10.68 -11.54 -13.68
CA LYS A 372 10.67 -10.68 -14.86
C LYS A 372 9.24 -10.35 -15.28
N GLY A 373 9.00 -9.13 -15.77
CA GLY A 373 7.72 -8.67 -16.31
C GLY A 373 6.73 -8.10 -15.29
N CYS A 374 7.02 -8.28 -14.00
CA CYS A 374 6.26 -7.66 -12.92
C CYS A 374 6.41 -6.12 -12.93
N TYR A 375 7.60 -5.62 -13.27
CA TYR A 375 7.83 -4.19 -13.44
C TYR A 375 6.93 -3.63 -14.53
N LEU A 376 6.92 -4.22 -15.73
CA LEU A 376 6.09 -3.76 -16.85
C LEU A 376 4.59 -3.72 -16.52
N PHE A 377 4.10 -4.62 -15.66
CA PHE A 377 2.70 -4.68 -15.23
C PHE A 377 2.28 -3.52 -14.33
N ARG A 378 3.11 -3.16 -13.35
CA ARG A 378 2.90 -1.97 -12.50
C ARG A 378 4.24 -1.48 -11.94
N PRO A 379 4.95 -0.61 -12.66
CA PRO A 379 6.14 0.04 -12.14
C PRO A 379 5.80 0.89 -10.93
N LYS A 380 6.79 1.16 -10.08
CA LYS A 380 6.62 1.99 -8.87
C LYS A 380 6.05 3.38 -9.17
N TRP A 381 6.42 3.95 -10.31
CA TRP A 381 6.02 5.28 -10.74
C TRP A 381 4.58 5.34 -11.31
N ALA A 382 4.08 4.24 -11.86
CA ALA A 382 2.79 4.20 -12.54
C ALA A 382 1.60 4.35 -11.58
N TYR A 383 0.61 5.18 -11.95
CA TYR A 383 -0.61 5.34 -11.16
C TYR A 383 -1.53 4.12 -11.24
N LYS A 384 -1.55 3.43 -12.39
CA LYS A 384 -2.50 2.37 -12.73
C LYS A 384 -1.75 1.10 -13.13
N LYS A 385 -2.40 -0.05 -12.95
CA LYS A 385 -1.92 -1.33 -13.50
C LYS A 385 -2.15 -1.37 -15.00
N ARG A 386 -1.24 -1.98 -15.74
CA ARG A 386 -1.36 -2.28 -17.17
C ARG A 386 -1.81 -3.73 -17.36
N LYS A 387 -2.08 -4.16 -18.58
CA LYS A 387 -2.18 -5.58 -18.91
C LYS A 387 -0.79 -6.21 -18.78
N SER A 388 -0.73 -7.41 -18.21
CA SER A 388 0.54 -8.13 -18.15
C SER A 388 0.90 -8.66 -19.53
N GLY A 389 2.13 -8.39 -19.96
CA GLY A 389 2.77 -9.06 -21.09
C GLY A 389 3.17 -10.51 -20.82
N GLY A 390 3.06 -10.96 -19.57
CA GLY A 390 3.66 -12.19 -19.07
C GLY A 390 4.59 -11.91 -17.90
N VAL A 391 4.67 -12.87 -16.98
CA VAL A 391 5.62 -12.85 -15.86
C VAL A 391 6.41 -14.15 -15.89
N GLU A 392 7.72 -14.06 -15.79
CA GLU A 392 8.58 -15.22 -15.65
C GLU A 392 9.27 -15.22 -14.29
N VAL A 393 9.25 -16.37 -13.62
CA VAL A 393 9.92 -16.54 -12.33
C VAL A 393 11.00 -17.60 -12.49
N HIS A 394 12.26 -17.19 -12.42
CA HIS A 394 13.44 -18.04 -12.59
C HIS A 394 14.06 -18.31 -11.22
N ILE A 395 14.03 -19.56 -10.76
CA ILE A 395 14.53 -19.98 -9.45
C ILE A 395 15.75 -20.88 -9.64
N ASN A 396 16.92 -20.36 -9.28
CA ASN A 396 18.21 -20.99 -9.55
C ASN A 396 19.04 -21.13 -8.27
N PRO A 397 19.74 -22.27 -8.06
CA PRO A 397 20.79 -22.34 -7.05
C PRO A 397 21.86 -21.28 -7.32
N LEU A 398 22.37 -20.62 -6.27
CA LEU A 398 23.50 -19.69 -6.38
C LEU A 398 24.71 -20.20 -5.61
N PHE A 399 24.50 -20.66 -4.37
CA PHE A 399 25.57 -21.19 -3.54
C PHE A 399 25.12 -22.45 -2.79
N SER A 400 26.00 -23.44 -2.73
CA SER A 400 25.96 -24.49 -1.72
C SER A 400 26.46 -23.97 -0.36
N THR A 401 26.17 -24.72 0.70
CA THR A 401 26.68 -24.43 2.05
C THR A 401 28.19 -24.33 2.09
N GLU A 402 28.87 -25.19 1.33
CA GLU A 402 30.33 -25.32 1.35
C GLU A 402 31.00 -24.17 0.58
N GLU A 403 30.39 -23.72 -0.53
CA GLU A 403 30.82 -22.50 -1.22
C GLU A 403 30.66 -21.26 -0.33
N ILE A 404 29.55 -21.10 0.39
CA ILE A 404 29.33 -19.95 1.27
C ILE A 404 30.39 -19.83 2.37
N LYS A 405 30.88 -20.97 2.91
CA LYS A 405 31.90 -20.96 3.97
C LYS A 405 33.30 -20.63 3.45
N THR A 406 33.59 -20.98 2.20
CA THR A 406 34.92 -20.87 1.60
C THR A 406 35.14 -19.51 0.93
N LEU A 407 34.17 -19.01 0.18
CA LEU A 407 34.27 -17.73 -0.55
C LEU A 407 34.45 -16.52 0.38
N SER A 408 35.19 -15.51 -0.06
CA SER A 408 35.29 -14.21 0.62
C SER A 408 33.96 -13.45 0.61
N VAL A 409 33.84 -12.40 1.43
CA VAL A 409 32.61 -11.59 1.45
C VAL A 409 32.43 -10.86 0.12
N GLU A 410 33.53 -10.43 -0.47
CA GLU A 410 33.63 -9.72 -1.73
C GLU A 410 33.20 -10.64 -2.89
N GLU A 411 33.75 -11.86 -2.96
CA GLU A 411 33.37 -12.85 -3.98
C GLU A 411 31.89 -13.25 -3.90
N ILE A 412 31.36 -13.39 -2.68
CA ILE A 412 29.93 -13.65 -2.47
C ILE A 412 29.12 -12.47 -3.00
N PHE A 413 29.52 -11.24 -2.68
CA PHE A 413 28.80 -10.04 -3.10
C PHE A 413 28.78 -9.89 -4.62
N ASP A 414 29.92 -10.05 -5.28
CA ASP A 414 30.01 -9.96 -6.75
C ASP A 414 29.15 -10.99 -7.46
N LYS A 415 29.15 -12.24 -6.97
CA LYS A 415 28.27 -13.30 -7.51
C LYS A 415 26.79 -12.99 -7.29
N VAL A 416 26.42 -12.40 -6.15
CA VAL A 416 25.04 -11.93 -5.90
C VAL A 416 24.66 -10.81 -6.86
N LEU A 417 25.53 -9.82 -7.09
CA LEU A 417 25.27 -8.72 -8.02
C LEU A 417 25.03 -9.23 -9.45
N LYS A 418 25.90 -10.13 -9.93
CA LYS A 418 25.76 -10.78 -11.24
C LYS A 418 24.48 -11.59 -11.37
N ALA A 419 24.06 -12.29 -10.31
CA ALA A 419 22.84 -13.09 -10.33
C ALA A 419 21.56 -12.25 -10.49
N PHE A 420 21.62 -10.96 -10.15
CA PHE A 420 20.50 -10.02 -10.26
C PHE A 420 20.61 -9.06 -11.44
N GLU A 421 21.63 -9.18 -12.27
CA GLU A 421 21.79 -8.34 -13.45
C GLU A 421 20.63 -8.57 -14.43
N HIS A 422 19.84 -7.52 -14.64
CA HIS A 422 18.64 -7.56 -15.43
C HIS A 422 18.20 -6.16 -15.86
N ASP A 423 17.57 -6.08 -17.02
CA ASP A 423 16.87 -4.91 -17.54
C ASP A 423 15.50 -5.35 -18.08
N GLU A 424 14.44 -4.82 -17.47
CA GLU A 424 13.05 -5.13 -17.83
C GLU A 424 12.65 -4.59 -19.21
N PHE A 425 13.22 -3.48 -19.67
CA PHE A 425 12.92 -2.88 -20.98
C PHE A 425 13.66 -3.58 -22.11
N GLU A 426 14.87 -4.08 -21.87
CA GLU A 426 15.55 -4.98 -22.82
C GLU A 426 14.82 -6.34 -22.89
N TRP A 427 14.41 -6.89 -21.74
CA TRP A 427 13.61 -8.12 -21.72
C TRP A 427 12.26 -7.95 -22.41
N GLN A 428 11.59 -6.80 -22.22
CA GLN A 428 10.38 -6.43 -22.93
C GLN A 428 10.58 -6.51 -24.45
N LYS A 429 11.66 -5.89 -24.95
CA LYS A 429 12.01 -5.85 -26.37
C LYS A 429 12.29 -7.26 -26.92
N GLN A 430 13.15 -8.02 -26.25
CA GLN A 430 13.54 -9.38 -26.67
C GLN A 430 12.34 -10.34 -26.73
N ASN A 431 11.34 -10.15 -25.89
CA ASN A 431 10.14 -11.00 -25.83
C ASN A 431 8.94 -10.45 -26.61
N GLY A 432 9.11 -9.33 -27.34
CA GLY A 432 8.05 -8.72 -28.13
C GLY A 432 6.84 -8.27 -27.30
N ILE A 433 7.06 -7.88 -26.04
CA ILE A 433 5.98 -7.51 -25.12
C ILE A 433 5.52 -6.09 -25.42
N ARG A 434 4.22 -5.94 -25.74
CA ARG A 434 3.58 -4.66 -26.03
C ARG A 434 2.68 -4.20 -24.88
N ILE A 435 2.93 -2.99 -24.39
CA ILE A 435 2.07 -2.26 -23.44
C ILE A 435 1.22 -1.29 -24.26
N THR A 436 -0.04 -1.65 -24.48
CA THR A 436 -0.97 -0.96 -25.40
C THR A 436 -1.84 0.08 -24.71
N GLU A 437 -1.74 0.19 -23.38
CA GLU A 437 -2.53 1.13 -22.62
C GLU A 437 -2.27 2.57 -23.09
N PRO A 438 -3.33 3.38 -23.28
CA PRO A 438 -3.17 4.76 -23.70
C PRO A 438 -2.53 5.64 -22.60
N PHE A 439 -2.56 5.19 -21.34
CA PHE A 439 -1.97 5.87 -20.18
C PHE A 439 -0.57 5.35 -19.81
N ARG A 440 0.15 4.70 -20.73
CA ARG A 440 1.39 3.97 -20.43
C ARG A 440 2.55 4.84 -19.95
N ALA A 441 2.58 6.13 -20.27
CA ALA A 441 3.59 7.06 -19.76
C ALA A 441 3.18 7.71 -18.42
N GLU A 442 1.89 7.68 -18.05
CA GLU A 442 1.39 8.37 -16.85
C GLU A 442 2.13 7.92 -15.57
N GLY A 443 2.82 8.88 -14.97
CA GLY A 443 3.63 8.77 -13.76
C GLY A 443 5.13 8.72 -14.02
N LEU A 444 5.62 8.66 -15.26
CA LEU A 444 7.07 8.58 -15.55
C LEU A 444 7.86 9.77 -14.99
N ASP A 445 7.28 10.97 -15.00
CA ASP A 445 7.85 12.19 -14.42
C ASP A 445 8.26 12.04 -12.95
N ARG A 446 7.64 11.10 -12.23
CA ARG A 446 7.96 10.79 -10.84
C ARG A 446 9.38 10.25 -10.64
N ILE A 447 9.91 9.57 -11.65
CA ILE A 447 11.29 9.06 -11.67
C ILE A 447 12.18 9.83 -12.65
N LEU A 448 11.60 10.47 -13.66
CA LEU A 448 12.28 11.31 -14.66
C LEU A 448 11.99 12.78 -14.34
N TYR A 449 12.59 13.30 -13.27
CA TYR A 449 12.36 14.64 -12.76
C TYR A 449 13.16 15.74 -13.46
N LYS A 450 14.22 15.42 -14.22
CA LYS A 450 15.09 16.40 -14.89
C LYS A 450 15.01 16.27 -16.40
N CYS A 451 14.75 17.38 -17.08
CA CYS A 451 14.65 17.41 -18.54
C CYS A 451 16.02 17.16 -19.21
N PRO A 452 16.13 16.24 -20.18
CA PRO A 452 17.39 15.93 -20.83
C PRO A 452 17.77 17.01 -21.86
N HIS A 453 16.80 17.79 -22.32
CA HIS A 453 16.99 18.88 -23.27
C HIS A 453 17.44 20.19 -22.60
N CYS A 454 16.58 20.81 -21.80
CA CYS A 454 16.87 22.10 -21.17
C CYS A 454 17.48 22.01 -19.76
N LYS A 455 17.65 20.80 -19.22
CA LYS A 455 18.24 20.53 -17.89
C LYS A 455 17.44 21.03 -16.68
N GLU A 456 16.30 21.67 -16.89
CA GLU A 456 15.39 22.07 -15.80
C GLU A 456 14.89 20.86 -15.00
N GLU A 457 14.83 21.03 -13.69
CA GLU A 457 14.33 20.03 -12.73
C GLU A 457 12.88 20.32 -12.37
N PHE A 458 12.10 19.27 -12.12
CA PHE A 458 10.71 19.34 -11.66
C PHE A 458 9.74 20.03 -12.64
N GLU A 459 10.18 20.23 -13.88
CA GLU A 459 9.37 20.72 -14.99
C GLU A 459 8.91 19.59 -15.92
N THR A 460 9.20 18.34 -15.59
CA THR A 460 8.76 17.17 -16.35
C THR A 460 7.36 16.74 -15.91
N GLY A 461 6.47 16.50 -16.87
CA GLY A 461 5.14 15.95 -16.65
C GLY A 461 4.88 14.73 -17.54
N SER A 462 3.83 13.97 -17.24
CA SER A 462 3.39 12.88 -18.12
C SER A 462 1.88 12.78 -18.22
N LEU A 463 1.39 12.51 -19.43
CA LEU A 463 -0.02 12.34 -19.72
C LEU A 463 -0.20 11.37 -20.88
N GLY A 464 -1.09 10.39 -20.72
CA GLY A 464 -1.31 9.38 -21.74
C GLY A 464 -0.05 8.55 -22.00
N ASP A 465 0.45 8.62 -23.23
CA ASP A 465 1.69 7.99 -23.68
C ASP A 465 2.83 8.98 -23.88
N THR A 466 2.69 10.22 -23.42
CA THR A 466 3.68 11.29 -23.59
C THR A 466 4.28 11.71 -22.26
N VAL A 467 5.59 11.93 -22.25
CA VAL A 467 6.34 12.69 -21.25
C VAL A 467 6.65 14.05 -21.86
N PHE A 468 6.54 15.14 -21.11
CA PHE A 468 6.76 16.50 -21.61
C PHE A 468 7.50 17.36 -20.60
N CYS A 469 8.08 18.47 -21.05
CA CYS A 469 8.68 19.49 -20.19
C CYS A 469 7.91 20.80 -20.30
N SER A 470 7.40 21.35 -19.18
CA SER A 470 6.70 22.63 -19.14
C SER A 470 7.62 23.84 -19.37
N ALA A 471 8.91 23.74 -19.05
CA ALA A 471 9.86 24.83 -19.23
C ALA A 471 10.27 25.07 -20.70
N CYS A 472 10.55 24.00 -21.46
CA CYS A 472 11.00 24.13 -22.86
C CYS A 472 10.00 23.61 -23.90
N GLY A 473 8.86 23.04 -23.47
CA GLY A 473 7.81 22.53 -24.35
C GLY A 473 8.12 21.20 -25.05
N LYS A 474 9.33 20.63 -24.89
CA LYS A 474 9.71 19.37 -25.56
C LYS A 474 8.89 18.19 -25.05
N GLN A 475 8.61 17.24 -25.96
CA GLN A 475 7.77 16.08 -25.71
C GLN A 475 8.43 14.80 -26.23
N TRP A 476 8.24 13.71 -25.50
CA TRP A 476 8.70 12.36 -25.84
C TRP A 476 7.53 11.38 -25.72
N LYS A 477 7.26 10.64 -26.79
CA LYS A 477 6.24 9.62 -26.84
C LYS A 477 6.81 8.27 -26.46
N LEU A 478 6.20 7.61 -25.47
CA LEU A 478 6.50 6.24 -25.09
C LEU A 478 5.78 5.27 -26.05
N SER A 479 6.56 4.56 -26.85
CA SER A 479 6.09 3.47 -27.70
C SER A 479 5.56 2.29 -26.86
N GLU A 480 4.78 1.41 -27.50
CA GLU A 480 4.27 0.21 -26.82
C GLU A 480 5.36 -0.80 -26.44
N THR A 481 6.54 -0.68 -27.03
CA THR A 481 7.74 -1.48 -26.72
C THR A 481 8.62 -0.86 -25.64
N GLY A 482 8.17 0.24 -25.00
CA GLY A 482 8.88 0.87 -23.89
C GLY A 482 10.02 1.80 -24.28
N ARG A 483 10.07 2.27 -25.54
CA ARG A 483 11.06 3.25 -26.03
C ARG A 483 10.46 4.64 -26.19
N LEU A 484 11.21 5.64 -25.78
CA LEU A 484 10.89 7.05 -25.95
C LEU A 484 11.34 7.52 -27.33
N ALA A 485 10.53 8.36 -27.96
CA ALA A 485 10.87 9.07 -29.19
C ALA A 485 10.41 10.52 -29.05
N ALA A 486 11.30 11.48 -29.31
CA ALA A 486 10.95 12.88 -29.32
C ALA A 486 9.86 13.14 -30.38
N ALA A 487 8.90 14.01 -30.05
CA ALA A 487 7.87 14.43 -31.01
C ALA A 487 8.46 15.30 -32.13
N ASP A 488 9.52 16.06 -31.81
CA ASP A 488 10.28 16.88 -32.73
C ASP A 488 11.77 16.89 -32.32
N GLY A 489 12.66 16.94 -33.31
CA GLY A 489 14.11 16.95 -33.14
C GLY A 489 14.72 15.64 -32.65
N GLU A 490 15.87 15.75 -31.99
CA GLU A 490 16.65 14.62 -31.46
C GLU A 490 15.96 13.96 -30.26
N THR A 491 16.03 12.63 -30.19
CA THR A 491 15.67 11.86 -29.00
C THR A 491 16.92 11.64 -28.15
N GLU A 492 17.08 12.38 -27.05
CA GLU A 492 18.29 12.33 -26.21
C GLU A 492 18.51 10.96 -25.59
N TYR A 493 17.42 10.31 -25.16
CA TYR A 493 17.43 8.99 -24.55
C TYR A 493 16.22 8.18 -25.03
N GLU A 494 16.46 7.12 -25.78
CA GLU A 494 15.40 6.19 -26.20
C GLU A 494 14.94 5.29 -25.05
N SER A 495 15.82 5.00 -24.08
CA SER A 495 15.56 4.15 -22.94
C SER A 495 15.24 4.97 -21.69
N ILE A 496 14.22 4.54 -20.92
CA ILE A 496 13.92 5.12 -19.60
C ILE A 496 15.11 4.97 -18.64
N PRO A 497 15.75 3.78 -18.55
CA PRO A 497 17.06 3.60 -17.91
C PRO A 497 18.11 4.65 -18.23
N ASP A 498 18.32 5.00 -19.50
CA ASP A 498 19.39 5.92 -19.91
C ASP A 498 19.08 7.36 -19.48
N TRP A 499 17.81 7.78 -19.57
CA TRP A 499 17.38 9.06 -18.99
C TRP A 499 17.59 9.03 -17.46
N TYR A 500 17.24 7.93 -16.78
CA TYR A 500 17.49 7.81 -15.35
C TYR A 500 18.98 7.93 -15.00
N ASP A 501 19.88 7.38 -15.81
CA ASP A 501 21.34 7.49 -15.65
C ASP A 501 21.86 8.91 -15.86
N PHE A 502 21.28 9.67 -16.79
CA PHE A 502 21.58 11.10 -16.93
C PHE A 502 21.31 11.88 -15.64
N GLN A 503 20.22 11.56 -14.94
CA GLN A 503 19.89 12.19 -13.66
C GLN A 503 20.82 11.70 -12.55
N ARG A 504 21.20 10.42 -12.56
CA ARG A 504 22.20 9.87 -11.65
C ARG A 504 23.55 10.58 -11.82
N LYS A 505 23.99 10.80 -13.05
CA LYS A 505 25.19 11.58 -13.36
C LYS A 505 25.08 13.01 -12.82
N SER A 506 23.95 13.68 -13.06
CA SER A 506 23.69 15.01 -12.50
C SER A 506 23.73 15.03 -10.95
N ALA A 507 23.22 13.99 -10.30
CA ALA A 507 23.26 13.86 -8.84
C ALA A 507 24.69 13.63 -8.33
N ARG A 508 25.50 12.86 -9.04
CA ARG A 508 26.91 12.67 -8.73
C ARG A 508 27.69 13.99 -8.83
N GLU A 509 27.51 14.74 -9.92
CA GLU A 509 28.12 16.06 -10.12
C GLU A 509 27.71 17.01 -8.97
N ALA A 510 26.42 17.05 -8.62
CA ALA A 510 25.94 17.86 -7.49
C ALA A 510 26.60 17.46 -6.15
N VAL A 511 26.80 16.16 -5.89
CA VAL A 511 27.52 15.67 -4.69
C VAL A 511 29.01 16.04 -4.72
N GLU A 512 29.62 16.15 -5.91
CA GLU A 512 31.00 16.60 -6.08
C GLU A 512 31.16 18.09 -5.82
N ASP A 513 30.18 18.90 -6.23
CA ASP A 513 30.13 20.35 -6.02
C ASP A 513 29.71 20.77 -4.60
N GLY A 514 29.41 19.81 -3.72
CA GLY A 514 28.99 20.08 -2.34
C GLY A 514 27.54 20.56 -2.20
N TYR A 515 26.67 20.22 -3.17
CA TYR A 515 25.25 20.56 -3.12
C TYR A 515 24.57 19.98 -1.88
N LEU A 516 23.81 20.85 -1.20
CA LEU A 516 22.94 20.49 -0.09
C LEU A 516 21.49 20.51 -0.58
N ASN A 517 20.72 19.47 -0.26
CA ASN A 517 19.30 19.42 -0.57
C ASN A 517 18.50 19.83 0.67
N SER A 518 17.47 20.68 0.54
CA SER A 518 16.57 21.02 1.66
C SER A 518 15.17 21.23 1.13
N GLU A 519 14.24 20.35 1.52
CA GLU A 519 12.89 20.31 0.95
C GLU A 519 11.82 20.36 2.02
N ARG A 520 10.75 21.11 1.74
CA ARG A 520 9.56 21.18 2.59
C ARG A 520 8.85 19.83 2.62
N CYS A 521 8.45 19.39 3.79
CA CYS A 521 7.74 18.13 3.98
C CYS A 521 6.83 18.11 5.21
N THR A 522 5.77 17.31 5.09
CA THR A 522 5.00 16.84 6.24
C THR A 522 5.66 15.59 6.82
N ALA A 523 5.94 15.60 8.12
CA ALA A 523 6.58 14.47 8.80
C ALA A 523 5.59 13.64 9.63
N TYR A 524 5.78 12.32 9.58
CA TYR A 524 5.04 11.34 10.37
C TYR A 524 5.99 10.38 11.09
N ALA A 525 5.59 9.91 12.27
CA ALA A 525 6.27 8.86 13.02
C ALA A 525 5.38 7.62 13.19
N LEU A 526 5.97 6.45 13.05
CA LEU A 526 5.39 5.16 13.34
C LEU A 526 6.20 4.50 14.46
N PRO A 527 5.88 4.80 15.73
CA PRO A 527 6.56 4.18 16.87
C PRO A 527 6.11 2.73 17.06
N ASP A 528 4.81 2.46 16.90
CA ASP A 528 4.21 1.13 17.07
C ASP A 528 3.16 0.83 15.98
N LEU A 529 2.68 -0.42 15.94
CA LEU A 529 1.65 -0.85 14.97
C LEU A 529 0.23 -0.34 15.28
N LYS A 530 0.05 0.64 16.19
CA LYS A 530 -1.25 1.31 16.40
C LYS A 530 -1.51 2.39 15.35
N GLY A 531 -0.48 2.85 14.64
CA GLY A 531 -0.62 3.75 13.48
C GLY A 531 0.35 4.93 13.49
N TRP A 532 0.37 5.65 12.37
CA TRP A 532 1.16 6.85 12.17
C TRP A 532 0.73 8.01 13.09
N LYS A 533 1.71 8.82 13.49
CA LYS A 533 1.56 10.04 14.30
C LYS A 533 2.07 11.22 13.49
N LEU A 534 1.26 12.24 13.32
CA LEU A 534 1.67 13.48 12.64
C LEU A 534 2.65 14.25 13.55
N LEU A 535 3.82 14.57 13.00
CA LEU A 535 4.83 15.40 13.67
C LEU A 535 4.73 16.88 13.29
N GLY A 536 4.09 17.20 12.17
CA GLY A 536 3.90 18.56 11.69
C GLY A 536 4.59 18.80 10.34
N GLU A 537 4.65 20.08 9.96
CA GLU A 537 5.37 20.57 8.79
C GLU A 537 6.79 20.98 9.18
N GLY A 538 7.69 20.91 8.20
CA GLY A 538 9.09 21.26 8.39
C GLY A 538 9.89 21.11 7.10
N SER A 539 11.21 21.07 7.24
CA SER A 539 12.13 20.83 6.12
C SER A 539 13.05 19.67 6.43
N LEU A 540 13.25 18.77 5.46
CA LEU A 540 14.27 17.72 5.51
C LEU A 540 15.48 18.16 4.68
N MET A 541 16.62 18.32 5.34
CA MET A 541 17.89 18.70 4.73
C MET A 541 18.83 17.51 4.63
N PHE A 542 19.55 17.37 3.52
CA PHE A 542 20.65 16.43 3.33
C PHE A 542 21.94 17.19 3.05
N ASP A 543 22.95 16.99 3.91
CA ASP A 543 24.26 17.67 3.79
C ASP A 543 25.38 16.79 3.21
N GLY A 544 25.05 15.56 2.80
CA GLY A 544 25.99 14.55 2.33
C GLY A 544 26.32 13.47 3.36
N ASP A 545 26.27 13.77 4.65
CA ASP A 545 26.57 12.81 5.73
C ASP A 545 25.39 12.64 6.70
N THR A 546 24.52 13.65 6.81
CA THR A 546 23.39 13.71 7.72
C THR A 546 22.11 14.11 6.98
N LEU A 547 20.99 13.52 7.41
CA LEU A 547 19.64 13.96 7.07
C LEU A 547 19.03 14.62 8.31
N THR A 548 18.69 15.90 8.23
CA THR A 548 18.15 16.68 9.37
C THR A 548 16.75 17.16 9.04
N TYR A 549 15.75 16.66 9.77
CA TYR A 549 14.41 17.24 9.75
C TYR A 549 14.32 18.33 10.79
N SER A 550 13.90 19.53 10.38
CA SER A 550 13.62 20.68 11.24
C SER A 550 12.13 21.02 11.14
N SER A 551 11.40 20.83 12.23
CA SER A 551 9.99 21.18 12.37
C SER A 551 9.80 22.69 12.46
N ASP A 552 8.70 23.21 11.94
CA ASP A 552 8.32 24.62 12.09
C ASP A 552 8.12 25.02 13.56
N ASP A 553 7.81 24.05 14.43
CA ASP A 553 7.69 24.24 15.88
C ASP A 553 9.05 24.28 16.62
N GLY A 554 10.18 24.18 15.91
CA GLY A 554 11.55 24.26 16.44
C GLY A 554 12.17 22.94 16.93
N ASP A 555 11.42 21.83 16.90
CA ASP A 555 11.99 20.50 17.13
C ASP A 555 12.80 20.03 15.91
N HIS A 556 13.89 19.28 16.11
CA HIS A 556 14.64 18.66 15.02
C HIS A 556 15.00 17.20 15.30
N ILE A 557 15.26 16.43 14.23
CA ILE A 557 15.77 15.06 14.30
C ILE A 557 16.78 14.81 13.19
N GLU A 558 17.93 14.28 13.59
CA GLU A 558 19.04 13.95 12.70
C GLU A 558 19.14 12.45 12.46
N PHE A 559 19.44 12.05 11.23
CA PHE A 559 19.71 10.67 10.82
C PHE A 559 21.11 10.61 10.21
N ASP A 560 21.92 9.64 10.62
CA ASP A 560 23.20 9.36 9.97
C ASP A 560 22.95 8.75 8.59
N ALA A 561 23.31 9.48 7.54
CA ALA A 561 23.14 9.04 6.16
C ALA A 561 24.33 8.22 5.66
N ARG A 562 25.46 8.19 6.39
CA ARG A 562 26.68 7.46 5.97
C ARG A 562 26.47 5.96 5.71
N PRO A 563 25.67 5.21 6.50
CA PRO A 563 25.41 3.81 6.24
C PRO A 563 24.30 3.56 5.19
N LEU A 564 23.61 4.60 4.71
CA LEU A 564 22.51 4.46 3.78
C LEU A 564 23.05 4.29 2.35
N TYR A 565 23.01 3.06 1.85
CA TYR A 565 23.33 2.76 0.44
C TYR A 565 22.18 3.11 -0.51
N THR A 566 20.98 3.35 0.03
CA THR A 566 19.78 3.81 -0.68
C THR A 566 18.72 4.22 0.36
N VAL A 567 17.64 4.85 -0.09
CA VAL A 567 16.48 5.17 0.77
C VAL A 567 15.16 4.64 0.18
N PRO A 568 14.30 4.02 1.00
CA PRO A 568 13.00 3.57 0.56
C PRO A 568 12.05 4.77 0.52
N TYR A 569 11.25 4.84 -0.53
CA TYR A 569 10.21 5.85 -0.65
C TYR A 569 9.04 5.32 -1.46
N GLY A 570 7.85 5.84 -1.22
CA GLY A 570 6.68 5.66 -2.08
C GLY A 570 6.11 7.02 -2.44
N PHE A 571 5.63 7.20 -3.67
CA PHE A 571 5.03 8.48 -4.09
C PHE A 571 3.75 8.84 -3.34
N SER A 572 3.19 7.92 -2.55
CA SER A 572 2.09 8.14 -1.60
C SER A 572 2.51 8.08 -0.14
N ASP A 573 3.62 7.40 0.15
CA ASP A 573 3.99 6.98 1.52
C ASP A 573 5.14 7.83 2.09
N GLY A 574 5.67 8.75 1.29
CA GLY A 574 6.84 9.56 1.63
C GLY A 574 8.16 8.79 1.51
N LEU A 575 9.24 9.49 1.82
CA LEU A 575 10.56 8.92 2.07
C LEU A 575 10.61 8.36 3.49
N LEU A 576 11.05 7.12 3.65
CA LEU A 576 11.04 6.44 4.95
C LEU A 576 12.45 6.33 5.54
N LEU A 577 12.61 6.79 6.78
CA LEU A 577 13.83 6.62 7.58
C LEU A 577 13.51 5.86 8.87
N ALA A 578 14.52 5.27 9.49
CA ALA A 578 14.36 4.59 10.77
C ALA A 578 15.43 5.06 11.76
N LYS A 579 15.02 5.40 12.98
CA LYS A 579 15.90 5.76 14.09
C LYS A 579 15.24 5.37 15.41
N ASP A 580 16.01 4.85 16.35
CA ASP A 580 15.56 4.52 17.71
C ASP A 580 14.27 3.68 17.77
N ASN A 581 14.15 2.69 16.87
CA ASN A 581 12.95 1.84 16.69
C ASN A 581 11.67 2.60 16.28
N VAL A 582 11.79 3.79 15.72
CA VAL A 582 10.69 4.54 15.10
C VAL A 582 10.92 4.61 13.61
N THR A 583 9.88 4.36 12.81
CA THR A 583 9.91 4.62 11.36
C THR A 583 9.32 5.99 11.10
N TYR A 584 10.07 6.86 10.44
CA TYR A 584 9.64 8.19 10.04
C TYR A 584 9.26 8.18 8.57
N SER A 585 8.25 8.96 8.20
CA SER A 585 7.85 9.22 6.82
C SER A 585 7.88 10.71 6.58
N PHE A 586 8.55 11.13 5.50
CA PHE A 586 8.64 12.51 5.05
C PHE A 586 7.94 12.63 3.70
N VAL A 587 6.81 13.33 3.66
CA VAL A 587 6.04 13.54 2.44
C VAL A 587 6.35 14.95 1.94
N PHE A 588 7.11 15.03 0.85
CA PHE A 588 7.44 16.31 0.21
C PHE A 588 6.23 16.89 -0.52
N GLU A 589 6.20 18.22 -0.64
CA GLU A 589 5.20 18.92 -1.46
C GLU A 589 5.25 18.41 -2.92
N ASP A 590 6.47 18.31 -3.47
CA ASP A 590 6.75 17.59 -4.70
C ASP A 590 7.49 16.27 -4.43
N MET A 591 6.78 15.16 -4.55
CA MET A 591 7.35 13.83 -4.32
C MET A 591 8.41 13.40 -5.36
N ARG A 592 8.64 14.14 -6.45
CA ARG A 592 9.80 13.94 -7.34
C ARG A 592 11.11 14.20 -6.60
N GLN A 593 11.09 15.05 -5.56
CA GLN A 593 12.24 15.29 -4.68
C GLN A 593 12.76 14.02 -4.01
N ALA A 594 11.87 13.07 -3.68
CA ALA A 594 12.29 11.79 -3.12
C ALA A 594 13.17 10.98 -4.10
N THR A 595 12.94 11.11 -5.41
CA THR A 595 13.79 10.48 -6.42
C THR A 595 15.17 11.14 -6.48
N LYS A 596 15.22 12.49 -6.54
CA LYS A 596 16.48 13.25 -6.54
C LYS A 596 17.30 12.95 -5.27
N LEU A 597 16.67 13.06 -4.10
CA LEU A 597 17.34 12.80 -2.82
C LEU A 597 17.84 11.35 -2.71
N ASN A 598 17.09 10.37 -3.22
CA ASN A 598 17.57 9.00 -3.28
C ASN A 598 18.83 8.87 -4.15
N LEU A 599 18.89 9.52 -5.31
CA LEU A 599 20.07 9.49 -6.18
C LEU A 599 21.28 10.16 -5.50
N LEU A 600 21.08 11.32 -4.86
CA LEU A 600 22.13 12.01 -4.11
C LEU A 600 22.72 11.11 -3.00
N ILE A 601 21.87 10.40 -2.25
CA ILE A 601 22.31 9.48 -1.19
C ILE A 601 23.08 8.29 -1.77
N GLU A 602 22.58 7.68 -2.85
CA GLU A 602 23.26 6.55 -3.51
C GLU A 602 24.66 6.93 -4.04
N GLU A 603 24.76 8.05 -4.75
CA GLU A 603 26.05 8.51 -5.31
C GLU A 603 27.01 8.97 -4.22
N ARG A 604 26.51 9.61 -3.16
CA ARG A 604 27.32 9.95 -1.99
C ARG A 604 27.83 8.71 -1.25
N TYR A 605 27.02 7.66 -1.15
CA TYR A 605 27.46 6.38 -0.59
C TYR A 605 28.54 5.72 -1.44
N LYS A 606 28.40 5.72 -2.78
CA LYS A 606 29.42 5.18 -3.70
C LYS A 606 30.74 5.91 -3.55
N LYS A 607 30.74 7.25 -3.68
CA LYS A 607 31.94 8.09 -3.52
C LYS A 607 32.69 7.82 -2.22
N ARG A 608 31.96 7.59 -1.11
CA ARG A 608 32.57 7.29 0.19
C ARG A 608 33.24 5.92 0.24
N ASN A 609 32.72 4.93 -0.49
CA ASN A 609 33.21 3.56 -0.47
C ASN A 609 34.15 3.22 -1.63
N GLU A 610 34.18 4.01 -2.71
CA GLU A 610 35.21 3.95 -3.76
C GLU A 610 36.61 4.16 -3.17
N ASN A 611 36.76 5.07 -2.19
CA ASN A 611 38.03 5.32 -1.48
C ASN A 611 38.38 4.27 -0.41
N ARG A 612 37.60 3.19 -0.28
CA ARG A 612 37.81 2.11 0.71
C ARG A 612 38.19 0.77 0.06
N GLN A 613 38.19 0.71 -1.27
CA GLN A 613 38.81 -0.36 -2.05
C GLN A 613 40.25 0.03 -2.36
#